data_AF-A0A3B5L4P3-F1
#
_entry.id   AF-A0A3B5L4P3-F1
#
_cell.length_a   1.000
_cell.length_b   1.000
_cell.length_c   1.000
_cell.angle_alpha   90.00
_cell.angle_beta   90.00
_cell.angle_gamma   90.00
#
_symmetry.space_group_name_H-M   'P 1'
#
loop_
_entity.id
_entity.type
_entity.pdbx_description
1 polymer ?
#
loop_
_entity_poly.entity_id
_entity_poly.type
_entity_poly.pdbx_seq_one_letter_code
_entity_poly.pdbx_strand_id
1 'polypeptide(L)'
;LQLWAQCDVSANTIITTVGRDVTLRCTYDAGYYGKLPFCWGRGNIPQSGCANEVLRSDGTNVLSQQSERYALMGDLGAGEASLTIRQVQESDSGIYGCRIDIPGWFNDQKLEITLTVNPGTLLTLESIFLNFTPQKHAALSKHGYSSSSSNFLIYVFLVIVLLLLVCKKKVQTSSITSTTSTATKVSVSIKLKPVTTNCVC
;
A
#
# COMPACT_ATOMS: atom_id res chain seq x y z
N LEU A 1 -0.40 4.52 -54.22
CA LEU A 1 -0.82 3.40 -53.35
C LEU A 1 -0.10 3.58 -52.02
N GLN A 2 -0.77 4.22 -51.06
CA GLN A 2 -0.25 4.49 -49.73
C GLN A 2 -0.51 3.23 -48.88
N LEU A 3 0.53 2.46 -48.56
CA LEU A 3 0.46 1.35 -47.62
C LEU A 3 1.17 1.77 -46.34
N TRP A 4 0.47 2.44 -45.45
CA TRP A 4 0.79 2.35 -44.03
C TRP A 4 -0.30 1.48 -43.41
N ALA A 5 0.08 0.24 -43.07
CA ALA A 5 -0.64 -0.47 -42.04
C ALA A 5 -0.38 0.31 -40.75
N GLN A 6 -1.36 1.08 -40.29
CA GLN A 6 -1.38 1.53 -38.91
C GLN A 6 -1.53 0.24 -38.11
N CYS A 7 -0.44 -0.24 -37.51
CA CYS A 7 -0.58 -1.15 -36.39
C CYS A 7 -1.32 -0.34 -35.33
N ASP A 8 -2.59 -0.67 -35.12
CA ASP A 8 -3.37 -0.15 -34.01
C ASP A 8 -2.64 -0.60 -32.74
N VAL A 9 -1.79 0.28 -32.21
CA VAL A 9 -1.19 0.10 -30.90
C VAL A 9 -2.37 0.23 -29.96
N SER A 10 -2.97 -0.89 -29.58
CA SER A 10 -3.91 -0.97 -28.47
C SER A 10 -3.23 -0.28 -27.29
N ALA A 11 -3.59 0.97 -27.04
CA ALA A 11 -2.92 1.81 -26.06
C ALA A 11 -3.21 1.23 -24.69
N ASN A 12 -2.28 0.39 -24.21
CA ASN A 12 -2.39 -0.25 -22.92
C ASN A 12 -1.96 0.79 -21.88
N THR A 13 -2.89 1.66 -21.51
CA THR A 13 -2.65 2.77 -20.60
C THR A 13 -3.18 2.45 -19.21
N ILE A 14 -2.32 2.61 -18.20
CA ILE A 14 -2.68 2.46 -16.79
C ILE A 14 -2.51 3.82 -16.12
N ILE A 15 -3.57 4.30 -15.47
CA ILE A 15 -3.55 5.55 -14.71
C ILE A 15 -3.70 5.21 -13.23
N THR A 16 -2.83 5.76 -12.40
CA THR A 16 -2.84 5.57 -10.95
C THR A 16 -2.40 6.85 -10.24
N THR A 17 -2.35 6.83 -8.92
CA THR A 17 -1.87 7.94 -8.09
C THR A 17 -0.63 7.54 -7.31
N VAL A 18 0.20 8.51 -6.93
CA VAL A 18 1.39 8.31 -6.09
C VAL A 18 1.10 7.44 -4.86
N GLY A 19 2.05 6.57 -4.51
CA GLY A 19 2.04 5.73 -3.31
C GLY A 19 1.29 4.41 -3.46
N ARG A 20 0.64 4.16 -4.60
CA ARG A 20 -0.02 2.87 -4.89
C ARG A 20 0.97 1.84 -5.43
N ASP A 21 0.63 0.57 -5.31
CA ASP A 21 1.28 -0.50 -6.07
C ASP A 21 0.51 -0.67 -7.39
N VAL A 22 1.24 -0.79 -8.50
CA VAL A 22 0.64 -1.02 -9.83
C VAL A 22 1.24 -2.24 -10.47
N THR A 23 0.42 -3.05 -11.14
CA THR A 23 0.87 -4.23 -11.88
C THR A 23 0.70 -4.01 -13.38
N LEU A 24 1.80 -4.04 -14.10
CA LEU A 24 1.89 -3.99 -15.56
C LEU A 24 1.83 -5.42 -16.08
N ARG A 25 0.69 -5.77 -16.68
CA ARG A 25 0.41 -7.16 -17.03
C ARG A 25 1.16 -7.61 -18.28
N CYS A 26 1.88 -8.72 -18.21
CA CYS A 26 2.52 -9.36 -19.36
C CYS A 26 2.54 -10.88 -19.17
N THR A 27 1.92 -11.62 -20.09
CA THR A 27 1.79 -13.08 -20.01
C THR A 27 2.09 -13.72 -21.36
N TYR A 28 2.53 -14.98 -21.35
CA TYR A 28 2.75 -15.78 -22.56
C TYR A 28 2.28 -17.22 -22.35
N ASP A 29 2.11 -17.97 -23.44
CA ASP A 29 1.68 -19.38 -23.38
C ASP A 29 2.83 -20.30 -22.96
N ALA A 30 3.01 -20.44 -21.64
CA ALA A 30 3.99 -21.38 -21.09
C ALA A 30 3.60 -22.85 -21.31
N GLY A 31 2.35 -23.16 -21.63
CA GLY A 31 1.93 -24.51 -21.99
C GLY A 31 2.51 -24.95 -23.33
N TYR A 32 2.58 -24.02 -24.29
CA TYR A 32 3.19 -24.24 -25.60
C TYR A 32 4.71 -24.05 -25.59
N TYR A 33 5.21 -22.97 -24.99
CA TYR A 33 6.63 -22.61 -25.07
C TYR A 33 7.50 -23.15 -23.92
N GLY A 34 6.90 -23.63 -22.83
CA GLY A 34 7.62 -23.84 -21.58
C GLY A 34 8.03 -22.52 -20.93
N LYS A 35 8.96 -22.54 -19.98
CA LYS A 35 9.49 -21.31 -19.34
C LYS A 35 10.44 -20.59 -20.29
N LEU A 36 10.20 -19.30 -20.50
CA LEU A 36 11.03 -18.45 -21.37
C LEU A 36 11.69 -17.31 -20.59
N PRO A 37 12.91 -16.89 -20.99
CA PRO A 37 13.51 -15.65 -20.52
C PRO A 37 12.69 -14.43 -20.94
N PHE A 38 12.76 -13.38 -20.14
CA PHE A 38 12.11 -12.12 -20.47
C PHE A 38 12.76 -10.94 -19.75
N CYS A 39 12.49 -9.75 -20.25
CA CYS A 39 12.90 -8.51 -19.62
C CYS A 39 11.79 -7.46 -19.63
N TRP A 40 11.90 -6.55 -18.66
CA TRP A 40 11.21 -5.28 -18.61
C TRP A 40 12.20 -4.14 -18.76
N GLY A 41 11.83 -3.13 -19.54
CA GLY A 41 12.61 -1.92 -19.76
C GLY A 41 11.75 -0.66 -19.76
N ARG A 42 12.39 0.50 -19.56
CA ARG A 42 11.72 1.81 -19.78
C ARG A 42 11.96 2.34 -21.19
N GLY A 43 10.90 2.83 -21.80
CA GLY A 43 10.85 3.32 -23.17
C GLY A 43 10.38 2.25 -24.16
N ASN A 44 10.56 2.54 -25.45
CA ASN A 44 10.19 1.63 -26.53
C ASN A 44 11.08 0.38 -26.55
N ILE A 45 10.55 -0.74 -27.04
CA ILE A 45 11.27 -2.01 -27.09
C ILE A 45 12.26 -2.00 -28.28
N PRO A 46 13.58 -2.16 -28.06
CA PRO A 46 14.55 -2.20 -29.14
C PRO A 46 14.44 -3.49 -29.98
N GLN A 47 15.24 -3.58 -31.04
CA GLN A 47 15.30 -4.80 -31.87
C GLN A 47 15.84 -6.01 -31.10
N SER A 48 16.74 -5.78 -30.13
CA SER A 48 17.32 -6.80 -29.26
C SER A 48 17.39 -6.30 -27.82
N GLY A 49 17.08 -7.17 -26.86
CA GLY A 49 17.05 -6.86 -25.44
C GLY A 49 15.90 -5.91 -25.03
N CYS A 50 16.04 -5.34 -23.84
CA CYS A 50 15.18 -4.26 -23.35
C CYS A 50 15.99 -2.96 -23.24
N ALA A 51 15.35 -1.82 -23.57
CA ALA A 51 15.94 -0.51 -23.33
C ALA A 51 15.79 -0.14 -21.85
N ASN A 52 16.83 0.46 -21.26
CA ASN A 52 16.82 0.91 -19.86
C ASN A 52 16.24 -0.16 -18.92
N GLU A 53 16.85 -1.34 -18.93
CA GLU A 53 16.40 -2.53 -18.21
C GLU A 53 16.06 -2.20 -16.75
N VAL A 54 14.82 -2.50 -16.35
CA VAL A 54 14.36 -2.38 -14.97
C VAL A 54 14.36 -3.73 -14.26
N LEU A 55 14.15 -4.81 -15.01
CA LEU A 55 14.16 -6.18 -14.52
C LEU A 55 14.42 -7.18 -15.64
N ARG A 56 15.18 -8.25 -15.37
CA ARG A 56 15.37 -9.39 -16.28
C ARG A 56 15.22 -10.71 -15.54
N SER A 57 14.67 -11.71 -16.21
CA SER A 57 14.54 -13.07 -15.72
C SER A 57 14.94 -14.09 -16.78
N ASP A 58 15.46 -15.25 -16.35
CA ASP A 58 15.68 -16.43 -17.21
C ASP A 58 14.41 -17.30 -17.36
N GLY A 59 13.26 -16.83 -16.86
CA GLY A 59 12.00 -17.59 -16.81
C GLY A 59 11.85 -18.45 -15.55
N THR A 60 12.86 -18.51 -14.68
CA THR A 60 12.82 -19.22 -13.38
C THR A 60 13.22 -18.32 -12.22
N ASN A 61 14.24 -17.50 -12.40
CA ASN A 61 14.81 -16.61 -11.41
C ASN A 61 14.92 -15.18 -11.97
N VAL A 62 14.91 -14.20 -11.08
CA VAL A 62 15.27 -12.82 -11.43
C VAL A 62 16.79 -12.74 -11.54
N LEU A 63 17.30 -12.29 -12.69
CA LEU A 63 18.73 -12.13 -12.96
C LEU A 63 19.23 -10.74 -12.61
N SER A 64 18.40 -9.72 -12.82
CA SER A 64 18.71 -8.32 -12.53
C SER A 64 17.44 -7.56 -12.19
N GLN A 65 17.58 -6.56 -11.32
CA GLN A 65 16.50 -5.71 -10.85
C GLN A 65 17.08 -4.35 -10.48
N GLN A 66 16.57 -3.28 -11.09
CA GLN A 66 17.09 -1.92 -10.89
C GLN A 66 16.70 -1.33 -9.51
N SER A 67 15.59 -1.79 -8.95
CA SER A 67 15.06 -1.33 -7.66
C SER A 67 14.22 -2.42 -7.02
N GLU A 68 14.28 -2.55 -5.69
CA GLU A 68 13.43 -3.46 -4.92
C GLU A 68 11.92 -3.20 -5.09
N ARG A 69 11.55 -2.00 -5.57
CA ARG A 69 10.16 -1.67 -5.91
C ARG A 69 9.63 -2.46 -7.10
N TYR A 70 10.50 -2.97 -7.98
CA TYR A 70 10.14 -3.70 -9.20
C TYR A 70 9.99 -5.20 -8.94
N ALA A 71 8.85 -5.64 -8.42
CA ALA A 71 8.63 -7.05 -8.10
C ALA A 71 8.00 -7.82 -9.27
N LEU A 72 8.46 -9.05 -9.50
CA LEU A 72 7.66 -10.04 -10.23
C LEU A 72 6.61 -10.61 -9.28
N MET A 73 5.36 -10.65 -9.74
CA MET A 73 4.28 -11.34 -9.03
C MET A 73 3.67 -12.40 -9.93
N GLY A 74 3.39 -13.57 -9.37
CA GLY A 74 2.74 -14.67 -10.06
C GLY A 74 3.61 -15.91 -10.19
N ASP A 75 3.11 -16.87 -10.96
CA ASP A 75 3.81 -18.13 -11.25
C ASP A 75 4.51 -18.03 -12.61
N LEU A 76 5.84 -17.92 -12.57
CA LEU A 76 6.67 -17.93 -13.78
C LEU A 76 6.49 -19.21 -14.60
N GLY A 77 6.16 -20.34 -13.94
CA GLY A 77 5.84 -21.61 -14.60
C GLY A 77 4.54 -21.58 -15.38
N ALA A 78 3.61 -20.67 -15.06
CA ALA A 78 2.38 -20.46 -15.80
C ALA A 78 2.50 -19.36 -16.87
N GLY A 79 3.70 -18.84 -17.12
CA GLY A 79 3.92 -17.78 -18.10
C GLY A 79 3.55 -16.38 -17.61
N GLU A 80 3.50 -16.18 -16.29
CA GLU A 80 3.17 -14.89 -15.69
C GLU A 80 4.42 -14.02 -15.53
N ALA A 81 4.64 -13.11 -16.47
CA ALA A 81 5.79 -12.22 -16.55
C ALA A 81 5.47 -10.78 -16.10
N SER A 82 4.36 -10.57 -15.41
CA SER A 82 3.91 -9.23 -14.99
C SER A 82 4.85 -8.54 -14.02
N LEU A 83 5.06 -7.23 -14.24
CA LEU A 83 5.86 -6.37 -13.38
C LEU A 83 4.97 -5.58 -12.42
N THR A 84 5.21 -5.71 -11.12
CA THR A 84 4.61 -4.83 -10.11
C THR A 84 5.60 -3.74 -9.71
N ILE A 85 5.18 -2.49 -9.78
CA ILE A 85 5.93 -1.34 -9.28
C ILE A 85 5.30 -0.91 -7.96
N ARG A 86 6.04 -1.08 -6.87
CA ARG A 86 5.58 -0.71 -5.53
C ARG A 86 5.71 0.78 -5.28
N GLN A 87 4.74 1.34 -4.58
CA GLN A 87 4.72 2.74 -4.14
C GLN A 87 5.14 3.69 -5.26
N VAL A 88 4.37 3.68 -6.34
CA VAL A 88 4.70 4.46 -7.54
C VAL A 88 4.86 5.95 -7.24
N GLN A 89 5.76 6.58 -7.96
CA GLN A 89 6.02 8.02 -7.92
C GLN A 89 5.69 8.64 -9.26
N GLU A 90 5.51 9.96 -9.32
CA GLU A 90 5.23 10.66 -10.59
C GLU A 90 6.31 10.39 -11.65
N SER A 91 7.57 10.26 -11.20
CA SER A 91 8.73 9.90 -12.04
C SER A 91 8.71 8.47 -12.57
N ASP A 92 7.81 7.62 -12.09
CA ASP A 92 7.55 6.30 -12.68
C ASP A 92 6.64 6.38 -13.89
N SER A 93 6.05 7.54 -14.20
CA SER A 93 5.29 7.71 -15.42
C SER A 93 6.17 7.51 -16.66
N GLY A 94 5.61 6.88 -17.69
CA GLY A 94 6.29 6.63 -18.95
C GLY A 94 5.90 5.29 -19.58
N ILE A 95 6.57 4.97 -20.67
CA ILE A 95 6.38 3.70 -21.39
C ILE A 95 7.25 2.63 -20.71
N TYR A 96 6.65 1.46 -20.52
CA TYR A 96 7.31 0.23 -20.08
C TYR A 96 7.15 -0.82 -21.17
N GLY A 97 8.25 -1.45 -21.56
CA GLY A 97 8.28 -2.53 -22.53
C GLY A 97 8.53 -3.88 -21.85
N CYS A 98 7.66 -4.85 -22.09
CA CYS A 98 7.86 -6.26 -21.80
C CYS A 98 8.30 -6.98 -23.08
N ARG A 99 9.40 -7.75 -23.01
CA ARG A 99 9.86 -8.61 -24.10
C ARG A 99 10.06 -10.04 -23.60
N ILE A 100 9.33 -10.98 -24.18
CA ILE A 100 9.50 -12.42 -23.95
C ILE A 100 10.38 -12.97 -25.07
N ASP A 101 11.48 -13.61 -24.71
CA ASP A 101 12.46 -14.14 -25.66
C ASP A 101 11.97 -15.50 -26.20
N ILE A 102 11.21 -15.48 -27.30
CA ILE A 102 10.74 -16.69 -27.98
C ILE A 102 11.84 -17.18 -28.94
N PRO A 103 12.24 -18.47 -28.88
CA PRO A 103 13.28 -18.99 -29.77
C PRO A 103 13.00 -18.74 -31.26
N GLY A 104 14.03 -18.29 -31.98
CA GLY A 104 14.00 -17.99 -33.41
C GLY A 104 14.19 -16.50 -33.71
N TRP A 105 14.32 -16.17 -34.99
CA TRP A 105 14.62 -14.79 -35.41
C TRP A 105 13.33 -13.97 -35.42
N PHE A 106 13.32 -12.86 -34.68
CA PHE A 106 12.21 -11.90 -34.62
C PHE A 106 10.88 -12.45 -34.08
N ASN A 107 10.91 -13.53 -33.31
CA ASN A 107 9.70 -14.16 -32.77
C ASN A 107 9.28 -13.60 -31.40
N ASP A 108 10.05 -12.68 -30.82
CA ASP A 108 9.80 -12.19 -29.47
C ASP A 108 8.39 -11.60 -29.34
N GLN A 109 7.71 -11.98 -28.27
CA GLN A 109 6.49 -11.29 -27.88
C GLN A 109 6.87 -9.95 -27.24
N LYS A 110 6.36 -8.86 -27.80
CA LYS A 110 6.64 -7.49 -27.35
C LYS A 110 5.34 -6.82 -26.94
N LEU A 111 5.31 -6.22 -25.75
CA LEU A 111 4.16 -5.48 -25.24
C LEU A 111 4.63 -4.17 -24.60
N GLU A 112 4.09 -3.05 -25.07
CA GLU A 112 4.32 -1.74 -24.49
C GLU A 112 3.10 -1.29 -23.68
N ILE A 113 3.36 -0.72 -22.49
CA ILE A 113 2.36 -0.23 -21.55
C ILE A 113 2.74 1.19 -21.15
N THR A 114 1.79 2.12 -21.23
CA THR A 114 1.99 3.50 -20.76
C THR A 114 1.44 3.63 -19.35
N LEU A 115 2.32 3.90 -18.38
CA LEU A 115 1.94 4.20 -17.01
C LEU A 115 1.87 5.71 -16.81
N THR A 116 0.75 6.20 -16.28
CA THR A 116 0.58 7.58 -15.82
C THR A 116 0.34 7.59 -14.32
N VAL A 117 1.22 8.23 -13.57
CA VAL A 117 1.12 8.37 -12.12
C VAL A 117 0.81 9.82 -11.79
N ASN A 118 -0.43 10.07 -11.38
CA ASN A 118 -0.87 11.40 -10.97
C ASN A 118 -0.45 11.70 -9.53
N PRO A 119 -0.25 12.99 -9.19
CA PRO A 119 -0.07 13.41 -7.80
C PRO A 119 -1.19 12.86 -6.93
N GLY A 120 -0.85 12.40 -5.72
CA GLY A 120 -1.86 12.05 -4.73
C GLY A 120 -2.69 13.28 -4.35
N THR A 121 -3.99 13.12 -4.10
CA THR A 121 -4.80 14.19 -3.54
C THR A 121 -4.28 14.52 -2.14
N LEU A 122 -3.41 15.51 -2.04
CA LEU A 122 -3.25 16.25 -0.80
C LEU A 122 -4.62 16.85 -0.50
N LEU A 123 -5.28 16.38 0.56
CA LEU A 123 -6.34 17.19 1.16
C LEU A 123 -5.67 18.50 1.54
N THR A 124 -5.78 19.50 0.67
CA THR A 124 -5.34 20.85 0.99
C THR A 124 -6.08 21.24 2.26
N LEU A 125 -5.43 21.99 3.17
CA LEU A 125 -6.13 22.51 4.33
C LEU A 125 -7.42 23.24 3.91
N GLU A 126 -7.43 23.88 2.74
CA GLU A 126 -8.62 24.45 2.09
C GLU A 126 -9.75 23.43 1.87
N SER A 127 -9.46 22.23 1.35
CA SER A 127 -10.46 21.17 1.17
C SER A 127 -11.02 20.65 2.51
N ILE A 128 -10.20 20.64 3.56
CA ILE A 128 -10.64 20.32 4.93
C ILE A 128 -11.54 21.46 5.44
N PHE A 129 -11.13 22.72 5.28
CA PHE A 129 -11.90 23.88 5.75
C PHE A 129 -13.26 24.03 5.05
N LEU A 130 -13.37 23.68 3.76
CA LEU A 130 -14.66 23.66 3.06
C LEU A 130 -15.62 22.60 3.63
N ASN A 131 -15.10 21.43 4.01
CA ASN A 131 -15.88 20.37 4.68
C ASN A 131 -16.28 20.73 6.13
N PHE A 132 -15.54 21.62 6.78
CA PHE A 132 -15.81 22.11 8.14
C PHE A 132 -16.58 23.44 8.18
N THR A 133 -17.07 23.96 7.04
CA THR A 133 -18.00 25.09 7.10
C THR A 133 -19.24 24.67 7.90
N PRO A 134 -19.62 25.39 8.97
CA PRO A 134 -20.86 25.11 9.64
C PRO A 134 -21.98 25.28 8.62
N GLN A 135 -22.71 24.20 8.30
CA GLN A 135 -24.00 24.35 7.65
C GLN A 135 -24.80 25.31 8.51
N LYS A 136 -25.11 26.50 7.98
CA LYS A 136 -26.18 27.32 8.53
C LYS A 136 -27.46 26.52 8.34
N HIS A 137 -27.75 25.62 9.28
CA HIS A 137 -29.05 25.03 9.38
C HIS A 137 -30.03 26.20 9.49
N ALA A 138 -30.93 26.28 8.51
CA ALA A 138 -32.00 27.25 8.51
C ALA A 138 -32.70 27.21 9.87
N ALA A 139 -32.98 28.39 10.42
CA ALA A 139 -33.65 28.55 11.70
C ALA A 139 -34.91 27.65 11.74
N LEU A 140 -34.90 26.68 12.65
CA LEU A 140 -36.01 25.76 12.84
C LEU A 140 -37.24 26.55 13.29
N SER A 141 -38.31 26.44 12.49
CA SER A 141 -39.64 26.95 12.80
C SER A 141 -40.07 26.54 14.21
N LYS A 142 -40.49 27.52 15.02
CA LYS A 142 -41.12 27.27 16.32
C LYS A 142 -42.50 26.67 16.08
N HIS A 143 -42.59 25.35 16.16
CA HIS A 143 -43.87 24.65 16.36
C HIS A 143 -43.86 23.91 17.70
N GLY A 144 -44.64 24.46 18.63
CA GLY A 144 -45.41 23.76 19.66
C GLY A 144 -44.69 22.77 20.56
N TYR A 145 -44.04 23.25 21.62
CA TYR A 145 -43.77 22.42 22.80
C TYR A 145 -45.04 22.39 23.67
N SER A 146 -45.82 21.31 23.57
CA SER A 146 -46.96 21.05 24.46
C SER A 146 -46.67 19.83 25.33
N SER A 147 -46.38 20.10 26.61
CA SER A 147 -46.79 19.34 27.80
C SER A 147 -46.76 17.80 27.79
N SER A 148 -45.75 17.21 28.44
CA SER A 148 -45.95 16.35 29.63
C SER A 148 -44.61 15.94 30.25
N SER A 149 -43.93 16.92 30.86
CA SER A 149 -42.60 16.76 31.46
C SER A 149 -42.60 15.95 32.77
N SER A 150 -43.76 15.64 33.33
CA SER A 150 -43.87 14.97 34.63
C SER A 150 -43.48 13.48 34.57
N ASN A 151 -43.82 12.76 33.49
CA ASN A 151 -43.54 11.33 33.38
C ASN A 151 -42.05 11.03 33.13
N PHE A 152 -41.37 11.91 32.39
CA PHE A 152 -39.94 11.75 32.11
C PHE A 152 -39.09 11.94 33.37
N LEU A 153 -39.42 12.94 34.19
CA LEU A 153 -38.72 13.19 35.44
C LEU A 153 -38.95 12.05 36.45
N ILE A 154 -40.16 11.49 36.49
CA ILE A 154 -40.46 10.30 37.32
C ILE A 154 -39.62 9.10 36.85
N TYR A 155 -39.53 8.86 35.54
CA TYR A 155 -38.73 7.75 34.99
C TYR A 155 -37.25 7.89 35.34
N VAL A 156 -36.68 9.09 35.19
CA VAL A 156 -35.27 9.38 35.54
C VAL A 156 -35.03 9.16 37.04
N PHE A 157 -35.94 9.61 37.90
CA PHE A 157 -35.84 9.37 39.35
C PHE A 157 -35.86 7.87 39.70
N LEU A 158 -36.76 7.09 39.08
CA LEU A 158 -36.85 5.65 39.33
C LEU A 158 -35.57 4.90 38.91
N VAL A 159 -34.97 5.28 37.78
CA VAL A 159 -33.71 4.68 37.32
C VAL A 159 -32.55 5.02 38.26
N ILE A 160 -32.44 6.26 38.73
CA ILE A 160 -31.39 6.66 39.69
C ILE A 160 -31.55 5.90 41.01
N VAL A 161 -32.77 5.77 41.54
CA VAL A 161 -33.03 4.99 42.77
C VAL A 161 -32.64 3.52 42.56
N LEU A 162 -32.98 2.92 41.42
CA LEU A 162 -32.59 1.54 41.11
C LEU A 162 -31.06 1.38 41.06
N LEU A 163 -30.34 2.30 40.42
CA LEU A 163 -28.87 2.30 40.37
C LEU A 163 -28.24 2.45 41.77
N LEU A 164 -28.79 3.31 42.62
CA LEU A 164 -28.32 3.50 44.00
C LEU A 164 -28.59 2.27 44.88
N LEU A 165 -29.70 1.54 44.63
CA LEU A 165 -30.00 0.28 45.30
C LEU A 165 -29.08 -0.85 44.84
N VAL A 166 -28.72 -0.88 43.54
CA VAL A 166 -27.76 -1.84 42.96
C VAL A 166 -26.33 -1.57 43.47
N CYS A 167 -25.96 -0.31 43.71
CA CYS A 167 -24.63 0.07 44.20
C CYS A 167 -24.36 -0.24 45.68
N LYS A 168 -25.31 -0.79 46.45
CA LYS A 168 -25.11 -1.10 47.89
C LYS A 168 -24.53 -2.49 48.21
N LYS A 169 -23.99 -3.25 47.26
CA LYS A 169 -23.26 -4.49 47.56
C LYS A 169 -21.98 -4.64 46.75
N LYS A 170 -20.85 -4.15 47.28
CA LYS A 170 -19.58 -4.89 47.45
C LYS A 170 -18.54 -4.04 48.20
N VAL A 171 -18.74 -3.81 49.50
CA VAL A 171 -17.60 -3.52 50.38
C VAL A 171 -17.10 -4.87 50.87
N GLN A 172 -16.15 -5.44 50.14
CA GLN A 172 -15.39 -6.58 50.59
C GLN A 172 -14.06 -6.05 51.10
N THR A 173 -14.02 -5.84 52.42
CA THR A 173 -12.82 -5.55 53.18
C THR A 173 -11.88 -6.74 53.03
N SER A 174 -10.81 -6.60 52.26
CA SER A 174 -9.71 -7.56 52.21
C SER A 174 -8.45 -6.86 52.70
N SER A 175 -7.98 -7.27 53.87
CA SER A 175 -6.73 -6.90 54.52
C SER A 175 -5.52 -7.10 53.60
N ILE A 176 -4.63 -6.11 53.57
CA ILE A 176 -3.33 -6.20 52.90
C ILE A 176 -2.41 -7.10 53.74
N THR A 177 -1.99 -8.25 53.19
CA THR A 177 -0.90 -9.07 53.73
C THR A 177 0.30 -8.93 52.80
N SER A 178 1.40 -8.38 53.32
CA SER A 178 2.68 -8.27 52.62
C SER A 178 3.29 -9.66 52.44
N THR A 179 3.59 -10.06 51.20
CA THR A 179 4.40 -11.25 50.93
C THR A 179 5.60 -10.85 50.08
N THR A 180 6.78 -11.02 50.67
CA THR A 180 8.11 -10.82 50.11
C THR A 180 8.38 -11.85 49.03
N SER A 181 8.63 -11.44 47.77
CA SER A 181 9.24 -12.32 46.76
C SER A 181 10.71 -11.94 46.57
N THR A 182 11.57 -12.88 46.91
CA THR A 182 13.02 -12.91 46.73
C THR A 182 13.41 -12.61 45.28
N ALA A 183 14.21 -11.56 45.06
CA ALA A 183 14.85 -11.29 43.77
C ALA A 183 16.17 -12.06 43.69
N THR A 184 16.25 -13.03 42.78
CA THR A 184 17.49 -13.74 42.44
C THR A 184 18.46 -12.77 41.74
N LYS A 185 19.64 -12.60 42.33
CA LYS A 185 20.72 -11.74 41.82
C LYS A 185 21.39 -12.42 40.62
N VAL A 186 21.10 -11.96 39.41
CA VAL A 186 21.89 -12.30 38.21
C VAL A 186 22.98 -11.25 38.03
N SER A 187 24.22 -11.62 38.34
CA SER A 187 25.40 -10.78 38.13
C SER A 187 25.85 -10.87 36.66
N VAL A 188 25.71 -9.77 35.92
CA VAL A 188 26.25 -9.60 34.57
C VAL A 188 27.58 -8.85 34.66
N SER A 189 28.68 -9.54 34.37
CA SER A 189 30.02 -8.93 34.30
C SER A 189 30.23 -8.29 32.92
N ILE A 190 30.05 -6.98 32.81
CA ILE A 190 30.37 -6.22 31.60
C ILE A 190 31.87 -5.90 31.61
N LYS A 191 32.63 -6.53 30.72
CA LYS A 191 34.06 -6.25 30.49
C LYS A 191 34.15 -5.04 29.57
N LEU A 192 34.40 -3.85 30.12
CA LEU A 192 34.62 -2.63 29.33
C LEU A 192 36.00 -2.71 28.64
N LYS A 193 36.05 -2.55 27.31
CA LYS A 193 37.29 -2.30 26.57
C LYS A 193 37.67 -0.82 26.71
N PRO A 194 38.96 -0.47 26.92
CA PRO A 194 39.37 0.92 26.99
C PRO A 194 39.20 1.59 25.62
N VAL A 195 38.56 2.77 25.62
CA VAL A 195 38.52 3.69 24.48
C VAL A 195 39.81 4.51 24.52
N THR A 196 40.70 4.30 23.54
CA THR A 196 41.86 5.17 23.30
C THR A 196 41.42 6.40 22.52
N THR A 197 41.42 7.54 23.19
CA THR A 197 41.21 8.86 22.59
C THR A 197 42.55 9.37 22.05
N ASN A 198 42.71 9.42 20.73
CA ASN A 198 43.79 10.18 20.11
C ASN A 198 43.22 11.54 19.67
N CYS A 199 43.53 12.59 20.43
CA CYS A 199 43.44 13.96 19.97
C CYS A 199 44.67 14.26 19.11
N VAL A 200 44.46 14.81 17.91
CA VAL A 200 45.52 15.37 17.07
C VAL A 200 45.20 16.86 16.89
N CYS A 201 46.22 17.69 17.11
CA CYS A 201 46.22 19.14 16.95
C CYS A 201 46.10 19.58 15.49
#